data_AF-A0A2A8FWV9-F1
#
_entry.id   AF-A0A2A8FWV9-F1
#
_cell.length_a   1.000
_cell.length_b   1.000
_cell.length_c   1.000
_cell.angle_alpha   90.00
_cell.angle_beta   90.00
_cell.angle_gamma   90.00
#
_symmetry.space_group_name_H-M   'P 1'
#
loop_
_entity.id
_entity.type
_entity.pdbx_description
1 polymer ?
#
loop_
_entity_poly.entity_id
_entity_poly.type
_entity_poly.pdbx_seq_one_letter_code
_entity_poly.pdbx_strand_id
1 'polypeptide(L)' 'MGKVSLDYTKLVSLFGSEKKQAFKADNEIELTAVLTKMSFNKNQLTFVEVVMSQGDQPELLAKLGKRFGQQNA' A
#
# COMPACT_ATOMS: atom_id res chain seq x y z
N MET A 1 11.35 -21.74 0.20
CA MET A 1 11.29 -20.88 1.40
C MET A 1 10.06 -19.99 1.25
N GLY A 2 9.00 -20.19 2.04
CA GLY A 2 7.75 -19.43 1.89
C GLY A 2 7.98 -17.97 2.22
N LYS A 3 7.50 -17.05 1.37
CA LYS A 3 7.57 -15.62 1.60
C LYS A 3 6.75 -15.32 2.87
N VAL A 4 7.40 -14.90 3.95
CA VAL A 4 6.70 -14.41 5.15
C VAL A 4 6.13 -13.05 4.79
N SER A 5 4.80 -12.96 4.65
CA SER A 5 4.11 -11.68 4.53
C SER A 5 3.71 -11.23 5.93
N LEU A 6 4.15 -10.04 6.31
CA LEU A 6 3.65 -9.38 7.52
C LEU A 6 2.18 -9.00 7.31
N ASP A 7 1.43 -8.95 8.39
CA ASP A 7 0.10 -8.32 8.44
C ASP A 7 0.31 -6.84 8.76
N TYR A 8 0.33 -5.99 7.72
CA TYR A 8 0.71 -4.60 7.86
C TYR A 8 -0.36 -3.78 8.59
N THR A 9 -1.62 -4.23 8.59
CA THR A 9 -2.69 -3.59 9.37
C THR A 9 -2.39 -3.57 10.87
N LYS A 10 -1.65 -4.56 11.39
CA LYS A 10 -1.26 -4.62 12.81
C LYS A 10 -0.19 -3.61 13.19
N LEU A 11 0.58 -3.08 12.24
CA LEU A 11 1.62 -2.08 12.53
C LEU A 11 1.05 -0.79 13.12
N VAL A 12 -0.21 -0.46 12.81
CA VAL A 12 -0.86 0.74 13.35
C VAL A 12 -0.87 0.77 14.88
N SER A 13 -0.96 -0.41 15.51
CA SER A 13 -0.92 -0.56 16.96
C SER A 13 0.44 -0.22 17.59
N LEU A 14 1.52 -0.21 16.81
CA LEU A 14 2.88 0.07 17.27
C LEU A 14 3.23 1.56 17.25
N PHE A 15 2.50 2.37 16.46
CA PHE A 15 2.72 3.82 16.42
C PHE A 15 1.97 4.47 17.61
N GLY A 16 2.35 5.68 18.05
CA GLY A 16 1.91 6.39 19.29
C GLY A 16 0.39 6.56 19.60
N SER A 17 0.03 7.45 20.53
CA SER A 17 -1.32 7.46 21.14
C SER A 17 -2.46 8.14 20.35
N GLU A 18 -2.21 8.63 19.15
CA GLU A 18 -3.20 9.36 18.35
C GLU A 18 -4.36 8.48 17.85
N LYS A 19 -5.47 9.08 17.42
CA LYS A 19 -6.57 8.34 16.78
C LYS A 19 -6.13 7.83 15.40
N LYS A 20 -6.34 6.55 15.14
CA LYS A 20 -5.89 5.89 13.90
C LYS A 20 -6.86 4.81 13.48
N GLN A 21 -6.83 4.51 12.19
CA GLN A 21 -7.56 3.40 11.61
C GLN A 21 -6.64 2.65 10.64
N ALA A 22 -6.81 1.33 10.59
CA ALA A 22 -6.13 0.45 9.66
C ALA A 22 -7.18 -0.22 8.77
N PHE A 23 -6.94 -0.22 7.46
CA PHE A 23 -7.74 -0.94 6.50
C PHE A 23 -6.85 -1.83 5.64
N LYS A 24 -7.43 -2.92 5.15
CA LYS A 24 -6.88 -3.70 4.06
C LYS A 24 -7.81 -3.57 2.87
N ALA A 25 -7.24 -3.38 1.69
CA ALA A 25 -7.98 -3.30 0.44
C ALA A 25 -7.37 -4.31 -0.54
N ASP A 26 -8.15 -5.32 -0.90
CA ASP A 26 -7.73 -6.39 -1.82
C ASP A 26 -8.17 -6.10 -3.28
N ASN A 27 -8.95 -5.04 -3.50
CA ASN A 27 -9.43 -4.62 -4.82
C ASN A 27 -9.75 -3.12 -4.89
N GLU A 28 -10.06 -2.66 -6.10
CA GLU A 28 -10.36 -1.25 -6.40
C GLU A 28 -11.61 -0.72 -5.70
N ILE A 29 -12.64 -1.55 -5.49
CA ILE A 29 -13.90 -1.14 -4.86
C ILE A 29 -13.64 -0.82 -3.39
N GLU A 30 -12.94 -1.71 -2.68
CA GLU A 30 -12.55 -1.53 -1.29
C GLU A 30 -11.62 -0.33 -1.13
N LEU A 31 -10.62 -0.18 -2.01
CA LEU A 31 -9.71 0.96 -1.99
C LEU A 31 -10.48 2.27 -2.17
N THR A 32 -11.41 2.33 -3.13
CA THR A 32 -12.24 3.51 -3.38
C THR A 32 -13.10 3.84 -2.17
N ALA A 33 -13.69 2.85 -1.50
CA ALA A 33 -14.49 3.05 -0.30
C ALA A 33 -13.65 3.63 0.86
N VAL A 34 -12.41 3.16 1.05
CA VAL A 34 -11.50 3.68 2.08
C VAL A 34 -11.06 5.11 1.76
N LEU A 35 -10.65 5.38 0.51
CA LEU A 35 -10.28 6.73 0.06
C LEU A 35 -11.44 7.72 0.22
N THR A 36 -12.67 7.28 -0.08
CA THR A 36 -13.87 8.09 0.15
C THR A 36 -14.03 8.44 1.63
N LYS A 37 -13.91 7.46 2.55
CA LYS A 37 -13.95 7.73 4.01
C LYS A 37 -12.86 8.70 4.47
N MET A 38 -11.64 8.57 3.94
CA MET A 38 -10.51 9.44 4.25
C MET A 38 -10.76 10.90 3.83
N SER A 39 -11.48 11.12 2.73
CA SER A 39 -11.80 12.47 2.26
C SER A 39 -12.68 13.27 3.25
N PHE A 40 -13.50 12.56 4.04
CA PHE A 40 -14.37 13.15 5.06
C PHE A 40 -13.73 13.23 6.45
N ASN A 41 -12.85 12.30 6.81
CA ASN A 41 -12.25 12.23 8.14
C ASN A 41 -10.76 12.59 8.12
N LYS A 42 -10.47 13.90 8.23
CA LYS A 42 -9.11 14.47 8.11
C LYS A 42 -8.32 14.53 9.41
N ASN A 43 -8.94 14.22 10.55
CA ASN A 43 -8.35 14.44 11.88
C ASN A 43 -7.77 13.15 12.51
N GLN A 44 -7.50 12.14 11.70
CA GLN A 44 -6.90 10.88 12.15
C GLN A 44 -6.00 10.30 11.06
N LEU A 45 -4.95 9.60 11.48
CA LEU A 45 -4.11 8.84 10.56
C LEU A 45 -4.89 7.61 10.06
N THR A 46 -4.97 7.44 8.75
CA THR A 46 -5.52 6.22 8.13
C THR A 46 -4.40 5.47 7.43
N PHE A 47 -4.15 4.24 7.86
CA PHE A 47 -3.22 3.33 7.22
C PHE A 47 -4.00 2.36 6.34
N VAL A 48 -3.56 2.17 5.10
CA VAL A 48 -4.22 1.28 4.14
C VAL A 48 -3.20 0.31 3.57
N GLU A 49 -3.34 -0.97 3.89
CA GLU A 49 -2.62 -2.05 3.22
C GLU A 49 -3.33 -2.33 1.89
N VAL A 50 -2.74 -1.90 0.78
CA VAL A 50 -3.23 -2.20 -0.57
C VAL A 50 -2.54 -3.46 -1.07
N VAL A 51 -3.31 -4.51 -1.34
CA VAL A 51 -2.78 -5.76 -1.86
C VAL A 51 -2.72 -5.69 -3.38
N MET A 52 -1.51 -5.85 -3.92
CA MET A 52 -1.26 -5.89 -5.36
C MET A 52 -0.46 -7.14 -5.72
N SER A 53 -0.63 -7.61 -6.95
CA SER A 53 0.18 -8.70 -7.48
C SER A 53 1.63 -8.25 -7.67
N GLN A 54 2.61 -9.11 -7.40
CA GLN A 54 4.03 -8.74 -7.51
C GLN A 54 4.45 -8.26 -8.91
N GLY A 55 3.81 -8.77 -9.97
CA GLY A 55 4.06 -8.34 -11.35
C GLY A 55 3.24 -7.15 -11.80
N ASP A 56 2.28 -6.70 -10.97
CA ASP A 56 1.45 -5.55 -11.27
C ASP A 56 2.23 -4.28 -10.93
N GLN A 57 2.81 -3.68 -11.98
CA GLN A 57 3.69 -2.53 -11.88
C GLN A 57 3.29 -1.46 -12.90
N PRO A 58 3.53 -0.17 -12.60
CA PRO A 58 3.31 0.89 -13.57
C PRO A 58 4.15 0.69 -14.84
N GLU A 59 3.59 1.00 -16.01
CA GLU A 59 4.30 0.89 -17.30
C GLU A 59 5.61 1.70 -17.31
N LEU A 60 5.60 2.86 -16.63
CA LEU A 60 6.79 3.70 -16.49
C LEU A 60 7.92 2.96 -15.76
N LEU A 61 7.60 2.22 -14.68
CA LEU A 61 8.60 1.45 -13.94
C LEU A 61 9.21 0.36 -14.81
N ALA A 62 8.39 -0.31 -15.63
CA ALA A 62 8.88 -1.32 -16.58
C ALA A 62 9.86 -0.74 -17.60
N LYS A 63 9.59 0.46 -18.12
CA LYS A 63 10.48 1.16 -19.07
C LYS A 63 11.78 1.60 -18.42
N LEU A 64 11.71 2.16 -17.22
CA LEU A 64 12.89 2.61 -16.47
C LEU A 64 13.77 1.43 -16.03
N GLY A 65 13.18 0.34 -15.58
CA GLY A 65 13.91 -0.87 -15.18
C GLY A 65 14.79 -1.42 -16.31
N LYS A 66 14.31 -1.42 -17.56
CA LYS A 66 15.11 -1.80 -18.73
C LYS A 66 16.30 -0.88 -18.94
N ARG A 67 16.10 0.44 -18.82
CA ARG A 67 17.17 1.44 -18.98
C ARG A 67 18.22 1.31 -17.89
N PHE A 68 17.82 1.17 -16.63
CA PHE A 68 18.74 0.96 -15.53
C PHE A 68 19.55 -0.34 -15.68
N GLY A 69 18.90 -1.43 -16.13
CA GLY A 69 19.59 -2.68 -16.42
C GLY A 69 20.65 -2.55 -17.51
N GLN A 70 20.39 -1.77 -18.56
CA GLN A 70 21.36 -1.49 -19.63
C GLN A 70 22.50 -0.57 -19.17
N GLN A 71 22.23 0.37 -18.26
CA GLN A 71 23.25 1.30 -17.76
C GLN A 71 24.25 0.65 -16.80
N ASN A 72 23.83 -0.39 -16.08
CA ASN A 72 24.63 -1.05 -15.04
C ASN A 72 25.28 -2.35 -15.51
N ALA A 73 25.19 -2.66 -16.80
CA ALA A 73 25.82 -3.83 -17.44
C ALA A 73 27.13 -3.42 -18.12
#